data_AF-A0A7Y6Z889-F1
#
_entry.id   AF-A0A7Y6Z889-F1
#
_cell.length_a   1.000
_cell.length_b   1.000
_cell.length_c   1.000
_cell.angle_alpha   90.00
_cell.angle_beta   90.00
_cell.angle_gamma   90.00
#
_symmetry.space_group_name_H-M   'P 1'
#
loop_
_entity.id
_entity.type
_entity.pdbx_description
1 polymer ?
#
loop_
_entity_poly.entity_id
_entity_poly.type
_entity_poly.pdbx_seq_one_letter_code
_entity_poly.pdbx_strand_id
1 'polypeptide(L)'
;MKILITLIFLLFFNQSYSDLYQCNNVNGGVSFSDVPCPASNKEKKLYADTDSRGFLKKYILPPSNSAMRARCLKDACICGSEIISINSNIQRQFLKSINSIPNAWYRLNREYQRQNNANTYVNQIQKVIACELTVHQHFFEEYYPRYLELKRQVEKSNTVNPYKDCGKVPQMAQFEDDIRFQKRYNMYQDCLKFNKHQYSISYEVREAEELRRFVKKSQLALEKLRID
;
A
#
# COMPACT_ATOMS: atom_id res chain seq x y z
N MET A 1 -9.99 -19.84 -40.21
CA MET A 1 -10.58 -18.70 -39.44
C MET A 1 -11.46 -19.15 -38.25
N LYS A 2 -11.10 -20.25 -37.55
CA LYS A 2 -11.84 -20.75 -36.36
C LYS A 2 -11.03 -20.74 -35.07
N ILE A 3 -9.70 -20.68 -35.16
CA ILE A 3 -8.79 -20.72 -34.01
C ILE A 3 -8.64 -19.34 -33.35
N LEU A 4 -8.84 -18.24 -34.11
CA LEU A 4 -8.73 -16.88 -33.60
C LEU A 4 -9.89 -16.49 -32.66
N ILE A 5 -11.09 -17.04 -32.90
CA ILE A 5 -12.30 -16.72 -32.11
C ILE A 5 -12.26 -17.43 -30.74
N THR A 6 -11.66 -18.63 -30.67
CA THR A 6 -11.51 -19.38 -29.41
C THR A 6 -10.53 -18.71 -28.45
N LEU A 7 -9.47 -18.06 -28.97
CA LEU A 7 -8.49 -17.36 -28.13
C LEU A 7 -9.05 -16.06 -27.53
N ILE A 8 -9.94 -15.37 -28.26
CA ILE A 8 -10.58 -14.13 -27.80
C ILE A 8 -11.59 -14.45 -26.68
N PHE A 9 -12.30 -15.56 -26.74
CA PHE A 9 -13.24 -15.97 -25.67
C PHE A 9 -12.54 -16.35 -24.36
N LEU A 10 -11.33 -16.93 -24.42
CA LEU A 10 -10.54 -17.26 -23.23
C LEU A 10 -9.97 -16.02 -22.50
N LEU A 11 -9.88 -14.87 -23.17
CA LEU A 11 -9.40 -13.62 -22.55
C LEU A 11 -10.47 -12.90 -21.72
N PHE A 12 -11.77 -13.23 -21.89
CA PHE A 12 -12.86 -12.57 -21.15
C PHE A 12 -13.26 -13.27 -19.85
N PHE A 13 -12.70 -14.44 -19.52
CA PHE A 13 -13.04 -15.17 -18.29
C PHE A 13 -12.17 -14.83 -17.08
N ASN A 14 -11.19 -13.93 -17.20
CA ASN A 14 -10.53 -13.34 -16.05
C ASN A 14 -11.36 -12.16 -15.51
N GLN A 15 -12.60 -12.42 -15.11
CA GLN A 15 -13.25 -11.52 -14.16
C GLN A 15 -12.58 -11.78 -12.81
N SER A 16 -11.57 -10.96 -12.47
CA SER A 16 -11.13 -10.82 -11.08
C SER A 16 -12.32 -10.24 -10.32
N TYR A 17 -13.11 -11.11 -9.71
CA TYR A 17 -14.25 -10.70 -8.90
C TYR A 17 -13.71 -10.06 -7.62
N SER A 18 -13.67 -8.73 -7.60
CA SER A 18 -13.21 -7.93 -6.47
C SER A 18 -14.25 -7.82 -5.33
N ASP A 19 -15.37 -8.53 -5.44
CA ASP A 19 -16.53 -8.38 -4.59
C ASP A 19 -16.49 -9.38 -3.42
N LEU A 20 -16.57 -8.90 -2.19
CA LEU A 20 -16.67 -9.78 -1.02
C LEU A 20 -18.13 -10.03 -0.67
N TYR A 21 -18.54 -11.29 -0.62
CA TYR A 21 -19.87 -11.74 -0.22
C TYR A 21 -19.80 -12.44 1.14
N GLN A 22 -20.70 -12.09 2.05
CA GLN A 22 -21.02 -12.89 3.24
C GLN A 22 -22.08 -13.91 2.84
N CYS A 23 -21.77 -15.19 2.97
CA CYS A 23 -22.70 -16.28 2.74
C CYS A 23 -23.09 -16.87 4.08
N ASN A 24 -24.37 -16.74 4.45
CA ASN A 24 -24.91 -17.49 5.58
C ASN A 24 -25.45 -18.81 5.04
N ASN A 25 -24.81 -19.90 5.40
CA ASN A 25 -25.26 -21.22 5.01
C ASN A 25 -26.53 -21.62 5.79
N VAL A 26 -27.24 -22.62 5.28
CA VAL A 26 -28.50 -23.11 5.88
C VAL A 26 -28.36 -23.61 7.32
N ASN A 27 -27.13 -23.90 7.77
CA ASN A 27 -26.81 -24.35 9.11
C ASN A 27 -26.40 -23.20 10.06
N GLY A 28 -26.54 -21.93 9.63
CA GLY A 28 -26.21 -20.75 10.44
C GLY A 28 -24.72 -20.38 10.49
N GLY A 29 -23.86 -21.12 9.79
CA GLY A 29 -22.46 -20.78 9.57
C GLY A 29 -22.30 -19.63 8.58
N VAL A 30 -21.29 -18.79 8.84
CA VAL A 30 -20.96 -17.61 8.04
C VAL A 30 -19.66 -17.90 7.28
N SER A 31 -19.68 -17.78 5.96
CA SER A 31 -18.48 -17.83 5.12
C SER A 31 -18.34 -16.55 4.28
N PHE A 32 -17.12 -16.26 3.85
CA PHE A 32 -16.81 -15.11 3.01
C PHE A 32 -16.25 -15.60 1.68
N SER A 33 -16.71 -15.01 0.58
CA SER A 33 -16.40 -15.46 -0.78
C SER A 33 -16.13 -14.26 -1.67
N ASP A 34 -15.11 -14.35 -2.53
CA ASP A 34 -14.83 -13.34 -3.57
C ASP A 34 -15.75 -13.54 -4.81
N VAL A 35 -16.59 -14.57 -4.78
CA VAL A 35 -17.64 -14.86 -5.78
C VAL A 35 -19.03 -14.89 -5.11
N PRO A 36 -20.12 -14.61 -5.85
CA PRO A 36 -21.48 -14.65 -5.31
C PRO A 36 -21.79 -15.96 -4.58
N CYS A 37 -22.63 -15.88 -3.55
CA CYS A 37 -22.96 -17.03 -2.74
C CYS A 37 -23.71 -18.10 -3.57
N PRO A 38 -23.52 -19.39 -3.28
CA PRO A 38 -24.36 -20.44 -3.84
C PRO A 38 -25.83 -20.12 -3.57
N ALA A 39 -26.72 -20.38 -4.55
CA ALA A 39 -28.13 -19.99 -4.48
C ALA A 39 -28.91 -20.49 -3.25
N SER A 40 -28.39 -21.51 -2.56
CA SER A 40 -28.92 -22.08 -1.32
C SER A 40 -28.56 -21.29 -0.05
N ASN A 41 -27.61 -20.35 -0.12
CA ASN A 41 -27.13 -19.57 1.02
C ASN A 41 -27.76 -18.17 1.02
N LYS A 42 -28.04 -17.61 2.19
CA LYS A 42 -28.43 -16.20 2.29
C LYS A 42 -27.20 -15.33 2.02
N GLU A 43 -27.23 -14.58 0.92
CA GLU A 43 -26.17 -13.67 0.52
C GLU A 43 -26.32 -12.30 1.18
N LYS A 44 -25.20 -11.76 1.65
CA LYS A 44 -25.03 -10.34 1.92
C LYS A 44 -23.73 -9.89 1.27
N LYS A 45 -23.81 -9.21 0.13
CA LYS A 45 -22.66 -8.54 -0.47
C LYS A 45 -22.09 -7.54 0.54
N LEU A 46 -20.85 -7.76 0.98
CA LEU A 46 -20.19 -6.94 1.99
C LEU A 46 -19.50 -5.76 1.35
N TYR A 47 -18.75 -6.00 0.28
CA TYR A 47 -17.95 -4.98 -0.36
C TYR A 47 -18.00 -5.18 -1.87
N ALA A 48 -18.73 -4.28 -2.53
CA ALA A 48 -18.75 -4.12 -3.99
C ALA A 48 -17.91 -2.94 -4.47
N ASP A 49 -17.35 -2.21 -3.51
CA ASP A 49 -17.24 -0.77 -3.66
C ASP A 49 -15.88 -0.30 -3.19
N THR A 50 -15.36 0.66 -3.94
CA THR A 50 -14.19 1.40 -3.52
C THR A 50 -14.60 2.45 -2.49
N ASP A 51 -13.70 2.85 -1.61
CA ASP A 51 -13.91 4.08 -0.86
C ASP A 51 -13.76 5.31 -1.77
N SER A 52 -13.98 6.50 -1.22
CA SER A 52 -13.83 7.76 -1.97
C SER A 52 -12.40 8.03 -2.50
N ARG A 53 -11.41 7.23 -2.08
CA ARG A 53 -10.01 7.30 -2.51
C ARG A 53 -9.68 6.27 -3.59
N GLY A 54 -10.65 5.42 -3.96
CA GLY A 54 -10.51 4.37 -4.96
C GLY A 54 -9.90 3.07 -4.43
N PHE A 55 -9.82 2.86 -3.11
CA PHE A 55 -9.30 1.62 -2.52
C PHE A 55 -10.41 0.62 -2.27
N LEU A 56 -10.13 -0.67 -2.45
CA LEU A 56 -11.09 -1.73 -2.19
C LEU A 56 -11.45 -1.75 -0.69
N LYS A 57 -12.74 -1.58 -0.38
CA LYS A 57 -13.22 -1.53 1.02
C LYS A 57 -12.81 -2.74 1.85
N LYS A 58 -12.62 -3.92 1.25
CA LYS A 58 -12.12 -5.13 1.94
C LYS A 58 -10.75 -4.93 2.60
N TYR A 59 -9.92 -4.07 2.04
CA TYR A 59 -8.59 -3.76 2.58
C TYR A 59 -8.61 -2.64 3.61
N ILE A 60 -9.59 -1.75 3.53
CA ILE A 60 -9.60 -0.50 4.28
C ILE A 60 -10.52 -0.56 5.50
N LEU A 61 -11.64 -1.28 5.38
CA LEU A 61 -12.61 -1.40 6.45
C LEU A 61 -12.30 -2.61 7.33
N PRO A 62 -12.47 -2.48 8.66
CA PRO A 62 -12.35 -3.62 9.55
C PRO A 62 -13.39 -4.68 9.17
N PRO A 63 -13.08 -5.97 9.34
CA PRO A 63 -14.01 -7.05 9.04
C PRO A 63 -15.28 -6.88 9.88
N SER A 64 -16.45 -7.05 9.24
CA SER A 64 -17.79 -6.79 9.81
C SER A 64 -18.12 -7.58 11.08
N ASN A 65 -17.43 -8.70 11.32
CA ASN A 65 -17.58 -9.53 12.52
C ASN A 65 -16.64 -9.11 13.67
N SER A 66 -15.76 -8.14 13.45
CA SER A 66 -14.87 -7.62 14.49
C SER A 66 -15.44 -6.31 15.05
N ALA A 67 -15.96 -6.36 16.28
CA ALA A 67 -16.13 -5.16 17.10
C ALA A 67 -14.78 -4.61 17.60
N MET A 68 -13.67 -5.10 17.02
CA MET A 68 -12.34 -4.95 17.53
C MET A 68 -11.77 -3.63 17.04
N ARG A 69 -11.59 -2.68 17.96
CA ARG A 69 -10.92 -1.41 17.69
C ARG A 69 -9.49 -1.51 18.19
N ALA A 70 -8.53 -1.13 17.36
CA ALA A 70 -7.16 -0.97 17.80
C ALA A 70 -7.02 0.33 18.60
N ARG A 71 -6.37 0.24 19.77
CA ARG A 71 -5.89 1.40 20.53
C ARG A 71 -4.38 1.42 20.47
N CYS A 72 -3.83 2.40 19.76
CA CYS A 72 -2.39 2.54 19.61
C CYS A 72 -1.80 3.51 20.65
N LEU A 73 -0.75 3.04 21.31
CA LEU A 73 0.17 3.80 22.15
C LEU A 73 1.47 4.02 21.37
N LYS A 74 2.46 4.67 21.98
CA LYS A 74 3.70 5.12 21.31
C LYS A 74 4.47 3.99 20.60
N ASP A 75 4.45 2.78 21.16
CA ASP A 75 5.28 1.63 20.74
C ASP A 75 4.49 0.31 20.62
N ALA A 76 3.20 0.32 20.95
CA ALA A 76 2.33 -0.85 20.78
C ALA A 76 0.88 -0.46 20.45
N CYS A 77 0.20 -1.31 19.70
CA CYS A 77 -1.25 -1.26 19.54
C CYS A 77 -1.91 -2.44 20.23
N ILE A 78 -3.07 -2.19 20.84
CA ILE A 78 -3.85 -3.19 21.57
C ILE A 78 -5.18 -3.39 20.87
N CYS A 79 -5.55 -4.63 20.56
CA CYS A 79 -6.90 -5.00 20.15
C CYS A 79 -7.42 -6.18 20.96
N GLY A 80 -8.36 -5.93 21.88
CA GLY A 80 -8.82 -6.94 22.83
C GLY A 80 -7.68 -7.38 23.76
N SER A 81 -7.34 -8.67 23.74
CA SER A 81 -6.20 -9.25 24.47
C SER A 81 -4.87 -9.18 23.72
N GLU A 82 -4.91 -8.83 22.43
CA GLU A 82 -3.73 -8.90 21.56
C GLU A 82 -2.93 -7.61 21.60
N ILE A 83 -1.61 -7.75 21.68
CA ILE A 83 -0.65 -6.63 21.69
C ILE A 83 0.28 -6.78 20.48
N ILE A 84 0.33 -5.75 19.65
CA ILE A 84 1.18 -5.70 18.46
C ILE A 84 2.21 -4.58 18.62
N SER A 85 3.50 -4.93 18.58
CA SER A 85 4.58 -3.94 18.58
C SER A 85 4.64 -3.17 17.26
N ILE A 86 4.87 -1.87 17.35
CA ILE A 86 4.89 -0.96 16.20
C ILE A 86 6.22 -0.20 16.13
N ASN A 87 6.59 0.24 14.92
CA ASN A 87 7.80 1.04 14.72
C ASN A 87 7.49 2.53 14.96
N SER A 88 8.43 3.26 15.57
CA SER A 88 8.31 4.70 15.79
C SER A 88 8.46 5.54 14.51
N ASN A 89 9.07 5.00 13.46
CA ASN A 89 9.20 5.71 12.18
C ASN A 89 7.91 5.59 11.35
N ILE A 90 7.18 6.70 11.27
CA ILE A 90 5.89 6.83 10.58
C ILE A 90 5.96 6.38 9.11
N GLN A 91 6.99 6.79 8.35
CA GLN A 91 7.12 6.43 6.93
C GLN A 91 7.29 4.91 6.76
N ARG A 92 8.14 4.30 7.58
CA ARG A 92 8.33 2.84 7.59
C ARG A 92 7.05 2.13 8.04
N GLN A 93 6.37 2.65 9.05
CA GLN A 93 5.14 2.06 9.58
C GLN A 93 3.98 2.13 8.58
N PHE A 94 3.84 3.24 7.86
CA PHE A 94 2.87 3.39 6.79
C PHE A 94 3.15 2.42 5.63
N LEU A 95 4.40 2.39 5.13
CA LEU A 95 4.77 1.48 4.05
C LEU A 95 4.63 0.01 4.47
N LYS A 96 4.99 -0.34 5.70
CA LYS A 96 4.76 -1.69 6.26
C LYS A 96 3.28 -2.01 6.26
N SER A 97 2.44 -1.10 6.74
CA SER A 97 1.00 -1.33 6.87
C SER A 97 0.31 -1.54 5.53
N ILE A 98 0.60 -0.71 4.52
CA ILE A 98 0.06 -0.91 3.16
C ILE A 98 0.44 -2.28 2.60
N ASN A 99 1.68 -2.72 2.80
CA ASN A 99 2.13 -4.02 2.30
C ASN A 99 1.57 -5.20 3.10
N SER A 100 1.29 -5.03 4.39
CA SER A 100 0.77 -6.09 5.25
C SER A 100 -0.73 -6.33 5.07
N ILE A 101 -1.52 -5.29 4.76
CA ILE A 101 -2.99 -5.37 4.67
C ILE A 101 -3.47 -6.53 3.77
N PRO A 102 -3.00 -6.68 2.50
CA PRO A 102 -3.50 -7.74 1.63
C PRO A 102 -3.20 -9.14 2.15
N ASN A 103 -1.99 -9.34 2.71
CA ASN A 103 -1.60 -10.64 3.25
C ASN A 103 -2.37 -10.98 4.54
N ALA A 104 -2.53 -10.02 5.44
CA ALA A 104 -3.32 -10.20 6.65
C ALA A 104 -4.78 -10.52 6.31
N TRP A 105 -5.36 -9.81 5.33
CA TRP A 105 -6.68 -10.10 4.78
C TRP A 105 -6.79 -11.53 4.24
N TYR A 106 -5.87 -11.93 3.36
CA TYR A 106 -5.87 -13.26 2.75
C TYR A 106 -5.74 -14.38 3.80
N ARG A 107 -4.86 -14.19 4.79
CA ARG A 107 -4.71 -15.12 5.92
C ARG A 107 -6.01 -15.22 6.71
N LEU A 108 -6.64 -14.09 7.03
CA LEU A 108 -7.90 -14.07 7.76
C LEU A 108 -9.02 -14.78 7.00
N ASN A 109 -9.16 -14.50 5.70
CA ASN A 109 -10.18 -15.11 4.84
C ASN A 109 -10.00 -16.64 4.77
N ARG A 110 -8.77 -17.10 4.60
CA ARG A 110 -8.43 -18.53 4.62
C ARG A 110 -8.79 -19.22 5.93
N GLU A 111 -8.55 -18.56 7.07
CA GLU A 111 -8.94 -19.12 8.37
C GLU A 111 -10.47 -19.14 8.56
N TYR A 112 -11.21 -18.18 7.99
CA TYR A 112 -12.69 -18.25 7.97
C TYR A 112 -13.18 -19.42 7.10
N GLN A 113 -12.56 -19.67 5.95
CA GLN A 113 -12.94 -20.79 5.07
C GLN A 113 -12.66 -22.17 5.70
N ARG A 114 -11.69 -22.27 6.60
CA ARG A 114 -11.38 -23.51 7.34
C ARG A 114 -12.41 -23.86 8.42
N GLN A 115 -13.33 -22.95 8.75
CA GLN A 115 -14.19 -23.03 9.93
C GLN A 115 -15.38 -24.01 9.81
N ASN A 116 -15.31 -25.01 8.93
CA ASN A 116 -16.29 -26.10 8.89
C ASN A 116 -16.33 -26.93 10.18
N ASN A 117 -15.31 -26.84 11.05
CA ASN A 117 -15.30 -27.46 12.38
C ASN A 117 -14.85 -26.43 13.44
N ALA A 118 -15.79 -25.97 14.27
CA ALA A 118 -15.60 -24.96 15.30
C ALA A 118 -14.63 -25.42 16.41
N ASN A 119 -13.32 -25.29 16.18
CA ASN A 119 -12.28 -25.50 17.20
C ASN A 119 -11.87 -24.17 17.84
N THR A 120 -11.79 -24.11 19.17
CA THR A 120 -11.43 -22.92 19.96
C THR A 120 -10.09 -22.29 19.52
N TYR A 121 -9.16 -23.11 19.06
CA TYR A 121 -7.85 -22.68 18.54
C TYR A 121 -7.94 -21.85 17.25
N VAL A 122 -8.83 -22.24 16.32
CA VAL A 122 -9.07 -21.50 15.07
C VAL A 122 -9.61 -20.09 15.39
N ASN A 123 -10.48 -19.99 16.40
CA ASN A 123 -11.00 -18.70 16.86
C ASN A 123 -9.91 -17.78 17.45
N GLN A 124 -8.87 -18.34 18.09
CA GLN A 124 -7.77 -17.54 18.63
C GLN A 124 -6.86 -17.02 17.51
N ILE A 125 -6.50 -17.87 16.54
CA ILE A 125 -5.70 -17.46 15.37
C ILE A 125 -6.42 -16.36 14.58
N GLN A 126 -7.72 -16.52 14.35
CA GLN A 126 -8.53 -15.51 13.67
C GLN A 126 -8.49 -14.17 14.41
N LYS A 127 -8.57 -14.16 15.74
CA LYS A 127 -8.45 -12.93 16.56
C LYS A 127 -7.10 -12.25 16.39
N VAL A 128 -5.99 -13.01 16.41
CA VAL A 128 -4.64 -12.47 16.21
C VAL A 128 -4.51 -11.81 14.83
N ILE A 129 -4.92 -12.52 13.78
CA ILE A 129 -4.83 -12.01 12.40
C ILE A 129 -5.77 -10.81 12.19
N ALA A 130 -6.97 -10.85 12.76
CA ALA A 130 -7.89 -9.74 12.72
C ALA A 130 -7.31 -8.50 13.42
N CYS A 131 -6.60 -8.65 14.55
CA CYS A 131 -5.95 -7.53 15.22
C CYS A 131 -4.80 -6.97 14.37
N GLU A 132 -3.98 -7.85 13.78
CA GLU A 132 -2.92 -7.44 12.85
C GLU A 132 -3.48 -6.60 11.69
N LEU A 133 -4.56 -7.08 11.07
CA LEU A 133 -5.25 -6.37 10.00
C LEU A 133 -5.77 -5.01 10.49
N THR A 134 -6.50 -4.97 11.61
CA THR A 134 -7.08 -3.74 12.15
C THR A 134 -6.00 -2.70 12.51
N VAL A 135 -4.86 -3.12 13.06
CA VAL A 135 -3.73 -2.23 13.37
C VAL A 135 -3.17 -1.62 12.08
N HIS A 136 -2.97 -2.43 11.05
CA HIS A 136 -2.46 -1.92 9.78
C HIS A 136 -3.47 -1.01 9.06
N GLN A 137 -4.77 -1.32 9.14
CA GLN A 137 -5.84 -0.44 8.65
C GLN A 137 -5.87 0.89 9.39
N HIS A 138 -5.71 0.87 10.72
CA HIS A 138 -5.63 2.09 11.53
C HIS A 138 -4.47 2.98 11.10
N PHE A 139 -3.27 2.44 10.94
CA PHE A 139 -2.12 3.22 10.47
C PHE A 139 -2.25 3.70 9.04
N PHE A 140 -2.90 2.92 8.18
CA PHE A 140 -3.22 3.35 6.84
C PHE A 140 -4.09 4.62 6.90
N GLU A 141 -5.20 4.59 7.66
CA GLU A 141 -6.09 5.74 7.80
C GLU A 141 -5.40 6.96 8.41
N GLU A 142 -4.62 6.75 9.47
CA GLU A 142 -3.93 7.82 10.19
C GLU A 142 -2.89 8.53 9.30
N TYR A 143 -2.10 7.77 8.54
CA TYR A 143 -0.95 8.32 7.81
C TYR A 143 -1.18 8.58 6.33
N TYR A 144 -2.28 8.11 5.75
CA TYR A 144 -2.59 8.38 4.35
C TYR A 144 -2.66 9.89 4.01
N PRO A 145 -3.27 10.77 4.83
CA PRO A 145 -3.25 12.21 4.58
C PRO A 145 -1.82 12.79 4.54
N ARG A 146 -0.95 12.33 5.45
CA ARG A 146 0.46 12.75 5.48
C ARG A 146 1.21 12.28 4.25
N TYR A 147 0.96 11.05 3.78
CA TYR A 147 1.51 10.58 2.50
C TYR A 147 1.09 11.47 1.33
N LEU A 148 -0.17 11.90 1.25
CA LEU A 148 -0.64 12.79 0.18
C LEU A 148 0.09 14.14 0.21
N GLU A 149 0.35 14.68 1.39
CA GLU A 149 1.14 15.91 1.55
C GLU A 149 2.57 15.71 1.04
N LEU A 150 3.23 14.64 1.47
CA LEU A 150 4.59 14.30 1.04
C LEU A 150 4.68 14.05 -0.47
N LYS A 151 3.67 13.39 -1.05
CA LYS A 151 3.55 13.19 -2.50
C LYS A 151 3.48 14.54 -3.22
N ARG A 152 2.61 15.45 -2.77
CA ARG A 152 2.49 16.81 -3.35
C ARG A 152 3.79 17.60 -3.22
N GLN A 153 4.51 17.45 -2.10
CA GLN A 153 5.83 18.07 -1.93
C GLN A 153 6.82 17.54 -2.97
N VAL A 154 6.86 16.21 -3.17
CA VAL A 154 7.71 15.59 -4.20
C VAL A 154 7.35 16.08 -5.60
N GLU A 155 6.06 16.13 -5.96
CA GLU A 155 5.57 16.59 -7.26
C GLU A 155 5.87 18.07 -7.52
N LYS A 156 5.76 18.92 -6.49
CA LYS A 156 6.15 20.34 -6.57
C LYS A 156 7.66 20.53 -6.60
N SER A 157 8.40 19.63 -5.97
CA SER A 157 9.87 19.62 -5.99
C SER A 157 10.38 19.11 -7.35
N ASN A 158 10.27 19.95 -8.38
CA ASN A 158 10.98 19.79 -9.65
C ASN A 158 12.52 19.87 -9.51
N THR A 159 13.07 19.64 -8.31
CA THR A 159 14.50 19.58 -8.03
C THR A 159 15.08 18.31 -8.65
N VAL A 160 15.23 18.30 -9.97
CA VAL A 160 16.30 17.55 -10.63
C VAL A 160 17.54 17.87 -9.81
N ASN A 161 18.10 16.88 -9.10
CA ASN A 161 19.26 17.09 -8.24
C ASN A 161 20.32 17.82 -9.09
N PRO A 162 20.54 19.13 -8.85
CA PRO A 162 21.35 19.95 -9.72
C PRO A 162 22.82 19.50 -9.66
N TYR A 163 23.16 18.79 -8.59
CA TYR A 163 24.49 18.33 -8.18
C TYR A 163 24.64 16.81 -8.21
N LYS A 164 23.71 16.06 -8.84
CA LYS A 164 23.81 14.59 -8.96
C LYS A 164 25.14 14.14 -9.58
N ASP A 165 25.72 15.01 -10.39
CA ASP A 165 27.00 14.83 -11.09
C ASP A 165 28.06 15.85 -10.63
N CYS A 166 27.92 16.41 -9.43
CA CYS A 166 28.93 17.29 -8.84
C CYS A 166 30.27 16.53 -8.73
N GLY A 167 31.27 16.98 -9.49
CA GLY A 167 32.56 16.29 -9.69
C GLY A 167 32.76 15.64 -11.06
N LYS A 168 31.72 15.53 -11.90
CA LYS A 168 31.85 15.13 -13.31
C LYS A 168 31.70 16.35 -14.21
N VAL A 169 32.74 16.63 -15.00
CA VAL A 169 32.70 17.69 -16.02
C VAL A 169 31.60 17.33 -17.05
N PRO A 170 30.59 18.19 -17.27
CA PRO A 170 29.60 17.96 -18.31
C PRO A 170 30.27 17.91 -19.68
N GLN A 171 29.89 16.97 -20.54
CA GLN A 171 30.38 16.91 -21.91
C GLN A 171 29.35 17.49 -22.87
N MET A 172 29.77 18.37 -23.77
CA MET A 172 28.89 19.06 -24.70
C MET A 172 28.08 18.10 -25.58
N ALA A 173 28.66 16.96 -25.96
CA ALA A 173 28.00 15.89 -26.74
C ALA A 173 26.78 15.24 -26.05
N GLN A 174 26.55 15.50 -24.76
CA GLN A 174 25.42 14.94 -23.99
C GLN A 174 24.18 15.85 -23.99
N PHE A 175 24.23 17.00 -24.64
CA PHE A 175 23.17 18.01 -24.61
C PHE A 175 22.68 18.36 -26.01
N GLU A 176 21.37 18.49 -26.15
CA GLU A 176 20.72 18.87 -27.43
C GLU A 176 20.95 20.34 -27.80
N ASP A 177 21.31 21.20 -26.84
CA ASP A 177 21.56 22.62 -27.05
C ASP A 177 22.57 23.22 -26.05
N ASP A 178 23.20 24.32 -26.46
CA ASP A 178 24.20 25.06 -25.69
C ASP A 178 23.65 25.66 -24.40
N ILE A 179 22.35 25.99 -24.35
CA ILE A 179 21.72 26.60 -23.18
C ILE A 179 21.69 25.59 -22.02
N ARG A 180 21.31 24.34 -22.30
CA ARG A 180 21.32 23.24 -21.32
C ARG A 180 22.72 22.87 -20.89
N PHE A 181 23.69 22.85 -21.82
CA PHE A 181 25.09 22.63 -21.49
C PHE A 181 25.62 23.72 -20.56
N GLN A 182 25.45 25.00 -20.91
CA GLN A 182 25.95 26.13 -20.14
C GLN A 182 25.34 26.17 -18.73
N LYS A 183 24.05 25.87 -18.62
CA LYS A 183 23.36 25.76 -17.33
C LYS A 183 24.02 24.69 -16.46
N ARG A 184 24.28 23.49 -16.99
CA ARG A 184 24.96 22.40 -16.26
C ARG A 184 26.41 22.71 -15.93
N TYR A 185 27.13 23.38 -16.83
CA TYR A 185 28.51 23.80 -16.62
C TYR A 185 28.62 24.84 -15.50
N ASN A 186 27.73 25.83 -15.46
CA ASN A 186 27.66 26.80 -14.36
C ASN A 186 27.38 26.10 -13.01
N MET A 187 26.47 25.13 -13.00
CA MET A 187 26.17 24.34 -11.79
C MET A 187 27.36 23.49 -11.32
N TYR A 188 28.17 22.96 -12.26
CA TYR A 188 29.44 22.29 -11.95
C TYR A 188 30.47 23.26 -11.36
N GLN A 189 30.61 24.46 -11.93
CA GLN A 189 31.50 25.51 -11.41
C GLN A 189 31.08 25.98 -10.02
N ASP A 190 29.78 26.14 -9.78
CA ASP A 190 29.24 26.47 -8.45
C ASP A 190 29.55 25.35 -7.45
N CYS A 191 29.37 24.09 -7.86
CA CYS A 191 29.76 22.91 -7.07
C CYS A 191 31.25 22.92 -6.66
N LEU A 192 32.16 23.24 -7.59
CA LEU A 192 33.60 23.32 -7.29
C LEU A 192 33.96 24.44 -6.31
N LYS A 193 33.23 25.56 -6.35
CA LYS A 193 33.46 26.71 -5.47
C LYS A 193 33.00 26.46 -4.03
N PHE A 194 32.06 25.53 -3.80
CA PHE A 194 31.44 25.28 -2.49
C PHE A 194 32.11 24.17 -1.65
N ASN A 195 33.45 24.11 -1.62
CA ASN A 195 34.25 23.10 -0.90
C ASN A 195 34.14 23.11 0.66
N LYS A 196 33.24 23.91 1.25
CA LYS A 196 32.91 23.93 2.70
C LYS A 196 31.45 23.57 3.02
N HIS A 197 30.58 23.37 2.02
CA HIS A 197 29.15 23.07 2.18
C HIS A 197 28.74 21.71 1.60
N GLN A 198 29.74 20.88 1.26
CA GLN A 198 29.53 19.56 0.68
C GLN A 198 28.64 18.65 1.57
N TYR A 199 28.70 18.82 2.90
CA TYR A 199 27.88 18.05 3.84
C TYR A 199 26.39 18.47 3.86
N SER A 200 26.06 19.78 3.89
CA SER A 200 24.67 20.23 3.97
C SER A 200 23.90 19.97 2.67
N ILE A 201 24.55 20.24 1.51
CA ILE A 201 23.98 19.94 0.20
C ILE A 201 23.79 18.42 0.03
N SER A 202 24.74 17.59 0.48
CA SER A 202 24.57 16.13 0.45
C SER A 202 23.43 15.63 1.32
N TYR A 203 23.18 16.29 2.46
CA TYR A 203 22.14 15.92 3.41
C TYR A 203 20.75 16.23 2.87
N GLU A 204 20.52 17.46 2.38
CA GLU A 204 19.24 17.87 1.79
C GLU A 204 18.91 17.07 0.53
N VAL A 205 19.91 16.80 -0.31
CA VAL A 205 19.77 15.94 -1.49
C VAL A 205 19.41 14.51 -1.09
N ARG A 206 20.07 13.95 -0.06
CA ARG A 206 19.79 12.61 0.43
C ARG A 206 18.38 12.51 1.00
N GLU A 207 17.94 13.48 1.81
CA GLU A 207 16.57 13.52 2.33
C GLU A 207 15.53 13.62 1.21
N ALA A 208 15.76 14.46 0.19
CA ALA A 208 14.88 14.56 -0.96
C ALA A 208 14.81 13.25 -1.77
N GLU A 209 15.93 12.55 -1.95
CA GLU A 209 15.95 11.24 -2.59
C GLU A 209 15.25 10.16 -1.77
N GLU A 210 15.46 10.14 -0.46
CA GLU A 210 14.78 9.21 0.46
C GLU A 210 13.27 9.43 0.43
N LEU A 211 12.83 10.69 0.44
CA LEU A 211 11.42 11.05 0.34
C LEU A 211 10.83 10.59 -1.00
N ARG A 212 11.54 10.81 -2.13
CA ARG A 212 11.12 10.31 -3.46
C ARG A 212 11.00 8.80 -3.50
N ARG A 213 11.99 8.08 -2.93
CA ARG A 213 11.95 6.61 -2.86
C ARG A 213 10.77 6.15 -2.01
N PHE A 214 10.52 6.80 -0.88
CA PHE A 214 9.37 6.52 -0.03
C PHE A 214 8.04 6.73 -0.77
N VAL A 215 7.85 7.88 -1.43
CA VAL A 215 6.62 8.18 -2.20
C VAL A 215 6.42 7.16 -3.31
N LYS A 216 7.47 6.83 -4.08
CA LYS A 216 7.42 5.84 -5.16
C LYS A 216 7.03 4.45 -4.64
N LYS A 217 7.68 3.98 -3.56
CA LYS A 217 7.37 2.66 -2.97
C LYS A 217 5.95 2.61 -2.41
N SER A 218 5.51 3.68 -1.75
CA SER A 218 4.17 3.79 -1.20
C SER A 218 3.13 3.77 -2.32
N GLN A 219 3.36 4.51 -3.41
CA GLN A 219 2.46 4.51 -4.56
C GLN A 219 2.30 3.11 -5.17
N LEU A 220 3.39 2.39 -5.40
CA LEU A 220 3.34 1.00 -5.89
C LEU A 220 2.59 0.06 -4.93
N ALA A 221 2.76 0.23 -3.62
CA ALA A 221 2.06 -0.56 -2.63
C ALA A 221 0.56 -0.22 -2.59
N LEU A 222 0.20 1.06 -2.75
CA LEU A 222 -1.18 1.53 -2.78
C LEU A 222 -1.95 1.01 -3.99
N GLU A 223 -1.30 0.83 -5.15
CA GLU A 223 -1.94 0.20 -6.31
C GLU A 223 -2.42 -1.22 -6.02
N LYS A 224 -1.72 -1.97 -5.16
CA LYS A 224 -2.17 -3.32 -4.72
C LYS A 224 -3.41 -3.29 -3.83
N LEU A 225 -3.76 -2.13 -3.27
CA LEU A 225 -5.02 -1.97 -2.53
C LEU A 225 -6.18 -1.57 -3.45
N ARG A 226 -5.90 -1.29 -4.72
CA ARG A 226 -6.87 -0.91 -5.75
C ARG A 226 -7.15 -2.05 -6.71
N ILE A 227 -6.14 -2.86 -6.98
CA ILE A 227 -6.14 -3.95 -7.94
C ILE A 227 -5.98 -5.24 -7.13
N ASP A 228 -6.88 -6.19 -7.38
CA ASP A 228 -6.87 -7.52 -6.77
C ASP A 228 -5.61 -8.32 -7.15
#